data_AF-A0A8C0ZYR6-F1
#
_entry.id   AF-A0A8C0ZYR6-F1
#
_cell.length_a   1.000
_cell.length_b   1.000
_cell.length_c   1.000
_cell.angle_alpha   90.00
_cell.angle_beta   90.00
_cell.angle_gamma   90.00
#
_symmetry.space_group_name_H-M   'P 1'
#
loop_
_entity.id
_entity.type
_entity.pdbx_description
1 polymer ?
#
loop_
_entity_poly.entity_id
_entity_poly.type
_entity_poly.pdbx_seq_one_letter_code
_entity_poly.pdbx_strand_id
1 'polypeptide(L)'
;KWSDSSLLGRRLSEDSRRHQLLQKWTSTWNSTSRDASEAGAEQAPREEEAAEDRPLVFLCSGCRRPLGDSLSWVASQEDTNCILLRCVSSNVSVDKEQKLSKCKDENGCILETLCCMGCSLTLGYVYKCTPKNLDYKRDLFCLSVEAIESYTLGSSEKQIEPEDKELFNLKEDVLIALQTKLWEVESKLSFDSSNS
;
A
#
# COMPACT_ATOMS: atom_id res chain seq x y z
N LYS A 1 22.33 20.77 25.56
CA LYS A 1 21.02 20.10 25.32
C LYS A 1 20.36 20.83 24.15
N TRP A 2 20.66 20.41 22.92
CA TRP A 2 20.16 21.04 21.70
C TRP A 2 18.92 20.26 21.23
N SER A 3 17.92 21.00 20.79
CA SER A 3 16.49 20.66 20.78
C SER A 3 16.08 19.52 19.84
N ASP A 4 15.63 18.39 20.40
CA ASP A 4 14.93 17.31 19.70
C ASP A 4 13.69 17.78 18.92
N SER A 5 13.03 18.84 19.38
CA SER A 5 11.87 19.44 18.69
C SER A 5 12.20 19.99 17.30
N SER A 6 13.46 20.39 17.07
CA SER A 6 13.88 20.93 15.76
C SER A 6 14.09 19.83 14.72
N LEU A 7 14.49 18.64 15.16
CA LEU A 7 14.67 17.45 14.32
C LEU A 7 13.33 16.84 13.94
N LEU A 8 12.37 16.80 14.88
CA LEU A 8 11.00 16.34 14.61
C LEU A 8 10.29 17.28 13.63
N GLY A 9 10.37 18.60 13.81
CA GLY A 9 9.78 19.56 12.88
C GLY A 9 10.37 19.48 11.46
N ARG A 10 11.68 19.23 11.35
CA ARG A 10 12.33 18.98 10.05
C ARG A 10 11.86 17.69 9.39
N ARG A 11 11.74 16.59 10.16
CA ARG A 11 11.21 15.31 9.65
C ARG A 11 9.79 15.47 9.14
N LEU A 12 8.89 16.07 9.94
CA LEU A 12 7.50 16.30 9.56
C LEU A 12 7.36 17.20 8.31
N SER A 13 8.18 18.25 8.20
CA SER A 13 8.18 19.10 7.01
C SER A 13 8.74 18.40 5.77
N GLU A 14 9.71 17.51 5.92
CA GLU A 14 10.28 16.75 4.82
C GLU A 14 9.33 15.64 4.37
N ASP A 15 8.64 14.99 5.31
CA ASP A 15 7.61 14.00 5.05
C ASP A 15 6.45 14.67 4.30
N SER A 16 5.95 15.84 4.73
CA SER A 16 4.89 16.58 4.02
C SER A 16 5.23 16.91 2.55
N ARG A 17 6.50 17.24 2.25
CA ARG A 17 6.96 17.44 0.86
C ARG A 17 7.02 16.14 0.06
N ARG A 18 7.41 15.03 0.68
CA ARG A 18 7.37 13.70 0.05
C ARG A 18 5.93 13.30 -0.26
N HIS A 19 5.00 13.54 0.66
CA HIS A 19 3.57 13.28 0.45
C HIS A 19 3.03 14.04 -0.77
N GLN A 20 3.36 15.33 -0.90
CA GLN A 20 2.91 16.11 -2.05
C GLN A 20 3.46 15.58 -3.40
N LEU A 21 4.70 15.06 -3.40
CA LEU A 21 5.30 14.43 -4.59
C LEU A 21 4.68 13.06 -4.90
N LEU A 22 4.36 12.26 -3.88
CA LEU A 22 3.66 10.98 -4.03
C LEU A 22 2.26 11.20 -4.59
N GLN A 23 1.53 12.22 -4.13
CA GLN A 23 0.20 12.58 -4.63
C GLN A 23 0.22 13.05 -6.08
N LYS A 24 1.24 13.83 -6.46
CA LYS A 24 1.45 14.19 -7.87
C LYS A 24 1.67 12.93 -8.72
N TRP A 25 2.49 12.00 -8.23
CA TRP A 25 2.82 10.77 -8.95
C TRP A 25 1.64 9.80 -9.09
N THR A 26 0.88 9.54 -8.02
CA THR A 26 -0.34 8.70 -8.06
C THR A 26 -1.37 9.27 -9.02
N SER A 27 -1.54 10.61 -9.03
CA SER A 27 -2.43 11.30 -9.97
C SER A 27 -1.98 11.13 -11.42
N THR A 28 -0.67 11.29 -11.70
CA THR A 28 -0.12 11.08 -13.04
C THR A 28 -0.32 9.64 -13.53
N TRP A 29 -0.10 8.65 -12.67
CA TRP A 29 -0.30 7.24 -12.99
C TRP A 29 -1.76 6.90 -13.29
N ASN A 30 -2.67 7.37 -12.42
CA ASN A 30 -4.11 7.12 -12.57
C ASN A 30 -4.68 7.75 -13.86
N SER A 31 -4.11 8.86 -14.32
CA SER A 31 -4.47 9.48 -15.61
C SER A 31 -4.00 8.66 -16.82
N THR A 32 -2.88 7.93 -16.73
CA THR A 32 -2.39 7.06 -17.81
C THR A 32 -3.14 5.72 -17.87
N SER A 33 -3.71 5.26 -16.76
CA SER A 33 -4.50 4.01 -16.70
C SER A 33 -5.98 4.17 -17.05
N ARG A 34 -6.47 5.39 -17.29
CA ARG A 34 -7.90 5.69 -17.49
C ARG A 34 -8.30 5.74 -18.96
N ASP A 35 -7.99 4.68 -19.71
CA ASP A 35 -8.60 4.36 -21.01
C ASP A 35 -9.13 2.91 -20.97
N ALA A 36 -10.05 2.64 -20.04
CA ALA A 36 -10.96 1.50 -20.13
C ALA A 36 -12.18 1.74 -19.23
N SER A 37 -13.35 1.82 -19.88
CA SER A 37 -14.72 1.79 -19.33
C SER A 37 -15.19 2.97 -18.47
N GLU A 38 -15.96 3.87 -19.10
CA GLU A 38 -16.98 4.69 -18.45
C GLU A 38 -18.26 3.86 -18.24
N ALA A 39 -18.73 3.81 -16.99
CA ALA A 39 -20.15 3.78 -16.66
C ALA A 39 -20.31 4.30 -15.22
N GLY A 40 -21.08 5.37 -15.07
CA GLY A 40 -21.13 6.18 -13.86
C GLY A 40 -21.82 5.53 -12.66
N ALA A 41 -21.44 6.00 -11.48
CA ALA A 41 -22.27 5.99 -10.29
C ALA A 41 -21.81 7.15 -9.39
N GLU A 42 -22.72 8.09 -9.12
CA GLU A 42 -22.55 9.14 -8.12
C GLU A 42 -22.32 8.50 -6.74
N GLN A 43 -21.27 8.93 -6.03
CA GLN A 43 -21.07 8.58 -4.63
C GLN A 43 -20.87 9.85 -3.80
N ALA A 44 -21.66 9.92 -2.73
CA ALA A 44 -21.66 10.93 -1.69
C ALA A 44 -20.28 11.10 -1.02
N PRO A 45 -19.99 12.25 -0.36
CA PRO A 45 -18.67 12.53 0.17
C PRO A 45 -18.35 11.58 1.34
N ARG A 46 -17.56 10.55 1.06
CA ARG A 46 -16.98 9.63 2.04
C ARG A 46 -15.54 10.07 2.27
N GLU A 47 -15.26 10.57 3.47
CA GLU A 47 -13.97 10.59 4.17
C GLU A 47 -12.71 10.32 3.30
N GLU A 48 -12.44 11.20 2.32
CA GLU A 48 -11.24 11.12 1.47
C GLU A 48 -9.96 11.59 2.20
N GLU A 49 -10.08 12.22 3.37
CA GLU A 49 -8.95 12.87 4.03
C GLU A 49 -7.98 11.91 4.76
N ALA A 50 -8.31 10.61 4.92
CA ALA A 50 -7.48 9.65 5.66
C ALA A 50 -6.75 8.61 4.78
N ALA A 51 -7.00 8.60 3.47
CA ALA A 51 -6.24 7.79 2.52
C ALA A 51 -4.89 8.45 2.15
N GLU A 52 -4.85 9.79 2.24
CA GLU A 52 -3.80 10.66 1.72
C GLU A 52 -2.44 10.55 2.44
N ASP A 53 -2.39 9.97 3.65
CA ASP A 53 -1.19 9.88 4.49
C ASP A 53 -0.63 8.45 4.64
N ARG A 54 -1.23 7.47 3.94
CA ARG A 54 -0.85 6.06 4.13
C ARG A 54 0.40 5.72 3.32
N PRO A 55 1.41 5.04 3.90
CA PRO A 55 2.60 4.67 3.17
C PRO A 55 2.29 3.70 2.01
N LEU A 56 3.04 3.85 0.92
CA LEU A 56 3.01 2.96 -0.23
C LEU A 56 4.14 1.93 -0.10
N VAL A 57 3.84 0.67 -0.43
CA VAL A 57 4.83 -0.38 -0.61
C VAL A 57 5.04 -0.60 -2.10
N PHE A 58 6.29 -0.57 -2.54
CA PHE A 58 6.68 -0.88 -3.92
C PHE A 58 6.96 -2.37 -4.05
N LEU A 59 6.33 -3.02 -5.01
CA LEU A 59 6.38 -4.46 -5.28
C LEU A 59 7.01 -4.70 -6.64
N CYS A 60 7.73 -5.81 -6.83
CA CYS A 60 8.20 -6.21 -8.16
C CYS A 60 7.02 -6.52 -9.08
N SER A 61 6.99 -5.95 -10.28
CA SER A 61 5.91 -6.23 -11.25
C SER A 61 5.88 -7.71 -11.70
N GLY A 62 7.04 -8.38 -11.74
CA GLY A 62 7.13 -9.77 -12.16
C GLY A 62 6.70 -10.81 -11.12
N CYS A 63 6.98 -10.59 -9.83
CA CYS A 63 6.74 -11.61 -8.78
C CYS A 63 6.10 -11.07 -7.49
N ARG A 64 5.71 -9.79 -7.47
CA ARG A 64 5.09 -9.10 -6.33
C ARG A 64 5.92 -9.04 -5.04
N ARG A 65 7.20 -9.42 -5.09
CA ARG A 65 8.09 -9.35 -3.93
C ARG A 65 8.31 -7.88 -3.52
N PRO A 66 8.23 -7.52 -2.23
CA PRO A 66 8.43 -6.13 -1.79
C PRO A 66 9.86 -5.63 -2.03
N LEU A 67 9.99 -4.48 -2.67
CA LEU A 67 11.26 -3.86 -3.06
C LEU A 67 11.62 -2.66 -2.19
N GLY A 68 10.64 -1.99 -1.59
CA GLY A 68 10.83 -0.83 -0.75
C GLY A 68 9.50 -0.15 -0.44
N ASP A 69 9.57 1.06 0.10
CA ASP A 69 8.39 1.83 0.49
C ASP A 69 8.63 3.35 0.37
N SER A 70 7.52 4.09 0.43
CA SER A 70 7.53 5.54 0.26
C SER A 70 8.18 6.33 1.40
N LEU A 71 8.50 5.71 2.54
CA LEU A 71 9.20 6.39 3.65
C LEU A 71 10.65 6.71 3.27
N SER A 72 11.21 5.94 2.33
CA SER A 72 12.54 6.14 1.77
C SER A 72 12.59 7.05 0.53
N TRP A 73 11.43 7.55 0.07
CA TRP A 73 11.30 8.32 -1.16
C TRP A 73 12.05 9.65 -1.12
N VAL A 74 12.71 9.97 -2.24
CA VAL A 74 13.42 11.23 -2.46
C VAL A 74 12.71 12.07 -3.51
N ALA A 75 12.50 11.53 -4.71
CA ALA A 75 11.88 12.25 -5.83
C ALA A 75 11.36 11.27 -6.90
N SER A 76 10.40 11.72 -7.72
CA SER A 76 10.08 11.13 -9.02
C SER A 76 10.82 11.88 -10.12
N GLN A 77 11.19 11.18 -11.18
CA GLN A 77 11.71 11.78 -12.40
C GLN A 77 10.83 11.42 -13.58
N GLU A 78 10.20 12.43 -14.16
CA GLU A 78 9.32 12.30 -15.32
C GLU A 78 10.13 11.88 -16.57
N ASP A 79 11.31 12.47 -16.80
CA ASP A 79 12.13 12.22 -18.00
C ASP A 79 12.62 10.76 -18.11
N THR A 80 12.95 10.14 -16.98
CA THR A 80 13.46 8.75 -16.93
C THR A 80 12.43 7.74 -16.47
N ASN A 81 11.19 8.18 -16.21
CA ASN A 81 10.10 7.39 -15.64
C ASN A 81 10.58 6.47 -14.48
N CYS A 82 11.29 7.06 -13.52
CA CYS A 82 11.84 6.34 -12.36
C CYS A 82 11.58 7.07 -11.05
N ILE A 83 11.59 6.29 -9.96
CA ILE A 83 11.47 6.80 -8.61
C ILE A 83 12.82 6.67 -7.91
N LEU A 84 13.19 7.67 -7.11
CA LEU A 84 14.43 7.69 -6.34
C LEU A 84 14.15 7.38 -4.88
N LEU A 85 14.80 6.33 -4.37
CA LEU A 85 14.73 5.90 -2.98
C LEU A 85 16.11 5.94 -2.33
N ARG A 86 16.17 6.29 -1.03
CA ARG A 86 17.39 6.17 -0.22
C ARG A 86 17.71 4.74 0.17
N CYS A 87 16.67 3.91 0.31
CA CYS A 87 16.80 2.55 0.79
C CYS A 87 15.86 1.63 0.01
N VAL A 88 16.27 0.37 -0.16
CA VAL A 88 15.46 -0.71 -0.72
C VAL A 88 15.55 -1.92 0.21
N SER A 89 14.65 -2.88 0.06
CA SER A 89 14.66 -4.11 0.82
C SER A 89 15.81 -5.02 0.39
N SER A 90 16.10 -6.05 1.20
CA SER A 90 17.04 -7.12 0.86
C SER A 90 16.59 -8.00 -0.30
N ASN A 91 15.43 -7.73 -0.92
CA ASN A 91 14.95 -8.44 -2.10
C ASN A 91 15.47 -7.83 -3.41
N VAL A 92 16.23 -6.73 -3.33
CA VAL A 92 16.90 -6.10 -4.44
C VAL A 92 18.39 -6.43 -4.37
N SER A 93 18.94 -6.98 -5.45
CA SER A 93 20.38 -7.17 -5.61
C SER A 93 20.97 -6.12 -6.53
N VAL A 94 22.18 -5.67 -6.22
CA VAL A 94 22.98 -4.82 -7.11
C VAL A 94 23.94 -5.71 -7.90
N ASP A 95 23.85 -5.65 -9.23
CA ASP A 95 24.80 -6.29 -10.12
C ASP A 95 26.17 -5.62 -9.98
N LYS A 96 27.23 -6.42 -9.90
CA LYS A 96 28.62 -5.95 -9.77
C LYS A 96 29.15 -5.40 -11.10
N GLU A 97 28.48 -5.70 -12.21
CA GLU A 97 28.84 -5.16 -13.52
C GLU A 97 28.47 -3.67 -13.63
N GLN A 98 29.49 -2.83 -13.82
CA GLN A 98 29.31 -1.40 -14.05
C GLN A 98 29.13 -1.10 -15.54
N LYS A 99 28.14 -0.25 -15.86
CA LYS A 99 27.74 0.12 -17.22
C LYS A 99 27.75 1.62 -17.38
N LEU A 100 28.17 2.11 -18.55
CA LEU A 100 28.01 3.52 -18.90
C LEU A 100 26.57 3.77 -19.33
N SER A 101 25.97 4.87 -18.86
CA SER A 101 24.62 5.25 -19.33
C SER A 101 24.65 5.51 -20.84
N LYS A 102 23.64 4.98 -21.52
CA LYS A 102 23.42 5.20 -22.96
C LYS A 102 22.46 6.36 -23.22
N CYS A 103 21.85 6.92 -22.17
CA CYS A 103 20.93 8.03 -22.29
C CYS A 103 21.69 9.32 -22.59
N LYS A 104 21.18 10.12 -23.53
CA LYS A 104 21.84 11.36 -23.99
C LYS A 104 22.06 12.35 -22.85
N ASP A 105 21.09 12.45 -21.94
CA ASP A 105 21.12 13.40 -20.82
C ASP A 105 21.85 12.86 -19.58
N GLU A 106 22.36 11.64 -19.67
CA GLU A 106 23.11 10.96 -18.60
C GLU A 106 24.51 10.55 -19.05
N ASN A 107 25.01 11.19 -20.11
CA ASN A 107 26.31 10.88 -20.65
C ASN A 107 27.40 11.08 -19.59
N GLY A 108 28.27 10.08 -19.45
CA GLY A 108 29.31 10.05 -18.40
C GLY A 108 28.87 9.48 -17.05
N CYS A 109 27.61 9.04 -16.90
CA CYS A 109 27.20 8.29 -15.72
C CYS A 109 27.70 6.84 -15.74
N ILE A 110 28.16 6.37 -14.58
CA ILE A 110 28.44 4.95 -14.32
C ILE A 110 27.30 4.39 -13.48
N LEU A 111 26.69 3.31 -13.96
CA LEU A 111 25.49 2.69 -13.42
C LEU A 111 25.79 1.25 -12.99
N GLU A 112 25.18 0.81 -11.91
CA GLU A 112 25.06 -0.60 -11.52
C GLU A 112 23.60 -1.03 -11.64
N THR A 113 23.36 -2.23 -12.18
CA THR A 113 21.99 -2.70 -12.46
C THR A 113 21.33 -3.22 -11.18
N LEU A 114 20.07 -2.86 -10.95
CA LEU A 114 19.25 -3.40 -9.87
C LEU A 114 18.41 -4.56 -10.40
N CYS A 115 18.42 -5.69 -9.69
CA CYS A 115 17.67 -6.88 -10.06
C CYS A 115 16.81 -7.38 -8.89
N CYS A 116 15.63 -7.91 -9.20
CA CYS A 116 14.80 -8.59 -8.21
C CYS A 116 15.39 -9.96 -7.87
N MET A 117 15.65 -10.25 -6.59
CA MET A 117 16.17 -11.55 -6.16
C MET A 117 15.16 -12.70 -6.31
N GLY A 118 13.90 -12.41 -6.62
CA GLY A 118 12.85 -13.43 -6.83
C GLY A 118 12.78 -13.94 -8.26
N CYS A 119 12.74 -13.03 -9.23
CA CYS A 119 12.52 -13.35 -10.65
C CYS A 119 13.63 -12.85 -11.57
N SER A 120 14.70 -12.24 -11.02
CA SER A 120 15.80 -11.63 -11.78
C SER A 120 15.40 -10.51 -12.73
N LEU A 121 14.17 -9.99 -12.62
CA LEU A 121 13.72 -8.83 -13.39
C LEU A 121 14.61 -7.62 -13.10
N THR A 122 15.04 -6.92 -14.15
CA THR A 122 15.74 -5.63 -14.03
C THR A 122 14.78 -4.58 -13.48
N LEU A 123 15.12 -4.05 -12.31
CA LEU A 123 14.30 -3.08 -11.58
C LEU A 123 14.71 -1.63 -11.86
N GLY A 124 15.95 -1.39 -12.30
CA GLY A 124 16.48 -0.05 -12.51
C GLY A 124 17.98 0.01 -12.24
N TYR A 125 18.47 1.12 -11.68
CA TYR A 125 19.91 1.38 -11.55
C TYR A 125 20.29 2.15 -10.29
N VAL A 126 21.56 2.02 -9.89
CA VAL A 126 22.23 2.91 -8.93
C VAL A 126 23.29 3.70 -9.67
N TYR A 127 23.30 5.02 -9.49
CA TYR A 127 24.29 5.92 -10.09
C TYR A 127 25.51 6.00 -9.19
N LYS A 128 26.63 5.42 -9.63
CA LYS A 128 27.91 5.42 -8.89
C LYS A 128 28.77 6.64 -9.20
N CYS A 129 28.79 7.04 -10.46
CA CYS A 129 29.47 8.26 -10.87
C CYS A 129 28.51 9.11 -11.68
N THR A 130 28.48 10.41 -11.38
CA THR A 130 27.57 11.38 -11.99
C THR A 130 28.34 12.66 -12.30
N PRO A 131 28.05 13.32 -13.43
CA PRO A 131 28.43 14.71 -13.62
C PRO A 131 27.67 15.60 -12.63
N LYS A 132 28.19 16.81 -12.35
CA LYS A 132 27.68 17.70 -11.29
C LYS A 132 26.17 17.98 -11.38
N ASN A 133 25.63 18.08 -12.58
CA ASN A 133 24.21 18.32 -12.81
C ASN A 133 23.31 17.12 -12.44
N LEU A 134 23.88 15.93 -12.24
CA LEU A 134 23.19 14.69 -11.86
C LEU A 134 23.60 14.17 -10.49
N ASP A 135 24.36 14.93 -9.70
CA ASP A 135 24.83 14.52 -8.38
C ASP A 135 23.69 14.24 -7.40
N TYR A 136 22.51 14.80 -7.64
CA TYR A 136 21.31 14.49 -6.86
C TYR A 136 20.82 13.04 -7.02
N LYS A 137 21.24 12.31 -8.09
CA LYS A 137 20.93 10.88 -8.29
C LYS A 137 21.97 9.95 -7.66
N ARG A 138 23.15 10.48 -7.30
CA ARG A 138 24.29 9.67 -6.86
C ARG A 138 23.94 8.91 -5.58
N ASP A 139 24.33 7.65 -5.53
CA ASP A 139 24.12 6.75 -4.38
C ASP A 139 22.64 6.60 -3.96
N LEU A 140 21.70 6.84 -4.89
CA LEU A 140 20.28 6.54 -4.73
C LEU A 140 19.87 5.35 -5.59
N PHE A 141 18.82 4.66 -5.15
CA PHE A 141 18.17 3.60 -5.92
C PHE A 141 17.14 4.23 -6.86
N CYS A 142 17.37 4.17 -8.18
CA CYS A 142 16.41 4.56 -9.21
C CYS A 142 15.67 3.32 -9.68
N LEU A 143 14.43 3.13 -9.22
CA LEU A 143 13.56 2.06 -9.66
C LEU A 143 12.72 2.52 -10.84
N SER A 144 12.75 1.79 -11.94
CA SER A 144 11.88 2.02 -13.09
C SER A 144 10.43 1.81 -12.68
N VAL A 145 9.58 2.77 -13.04
CA VAL A 145 8.14 2.68 -12.78
C VAL A 145 7.52 1.45 -13.46
N GLU A 146 8.03 1.04 -14.63
CA GLU A 146 7.54 -0.15 -15.36
C GLU A 146 7.87 -1.47 -14.65
N ALA A 147 8.92 -1.48 -13.82
CA ALA A 147 9.38 -2.68 -13.13
C ALA A 147 8.74 -2.84 -11.74
N ILE A 148 7.90 -1.90 -11.32
CA ILE A 148 7.31 -1.87 -9.98
C ILE A 148 5.79 -1.70 -10.02
N GLU A 149 5.14 -2.18 -8.97
CA GLU A 149 3.75 -1.90 -8.65
C GLU A 149 3.67 -1.27 -7.26
N SER A 150 2.57 -0.59 -6.93
CA SER A 150 2.39 0.04 -5.63
C SER A 150 1.16 -0.50 -4.90
N TYR A 151 1.27 -0.61 -3.58
CA TYR A 151 0.16 -0.99 -2.70
C TYR A 151 0.10 -0.03 -1.51
N THR A 152 -1.05 0.61 -1.31
CA THR A 152 -1.27 1.52 -0.16
C THR A 152 -1.55 0.70 1.09
N LEU A 153 -0.74 0.87 2.13
CA LEU A 153 -0.93 0.16 3.39
C LEU A 153 -2.30 0.47 4.00
N GLY A 154 -2.98 -0.56 4.49
CA GLY A 154 -4.31 -0.43 5.10
C GLY A 154 -5.46 -0.25 4.12
N SER A 155 -5.24 -0.36 2.80
CA SER A 155 -6.30 -0.29 1.78
C SER A 155 -7.17 -1.56 1.68
N SER A 156 -6.86 -2.63 2.42
CA SER A 156 -7.64 -3.87 2.39
C SER A 156 -8.98 -3.72 3.12
N GLU A 157 -10.08 -3.85 2.39
CA GLU A 157 -11.44 -3.67 2.93
C GLU A 157 -12.14 -4.98 3.35
N LYS A 158 -11.62 -6.14 2.92
CA LYS A 158 -12.24 -7.44 3.22
C LYS A 158 -12.05 -7.80 4.69
N GLN A 159 -13.14 -7.79 5.45
CA GLN A 159 -13.21 -8.37 6.79
C GLN A 159 -13.84 -9.77 6.72
N ILE A 160 -13.44 -10.64 7.65
CA ILE A 160 -14.13 -11.91 7.85
C ILE A 160 -15.49 -11.55 8.46
N GLU A 161 -16.56 -11.72 7.69
CA GLU A 161 -17.92 -11.61 8.21
C GLU A 161 -18.16 -12.76 9.19
N PRO A 162 -18.55 -12.48 10.45
CA PRO A 162 -18.91 -13.54 11.37
C PRO A 162 -20.18 -14.24 10.88
N GLU A 163 -20.08 -15.54 10.57
CA GLU A 163 -21.20 -16.41 10.17
C GLU A 163 -22.30 -16.53 11.25
N ASP A 164 -22.06 -16.02 12.45
CA ASP A 164 -22.92 -16.23 13.60
C ASP A 164 -24.21 -15.38 13.60
N LYS A 165 -24.33 -14.38 12.71
CA LYS A 165 -25.47 -13.42 12.75
C LYS A 165 -26.82 -14.06 12.43
N GLU A 166 -26.84 -15.13 11.64
CA GLU A 166 -28.05 -15.90 11.31
C GLU A 166 -28.37 -16.96 12.39
N LEU A 167 -27.35 -17.43 13.12
CA LEU A 167 -27.51 -18.52 14.09
C LEU A 167 -28.10 -18.06 15.43
N PHE A 168 -27.94 -16.78 15.79
CA PHE A 168 -28.49 -16.22 17.03
C PHE A 168 -30.01 -15.98 16.97
N ASN A 169 -30.53 -15.50 15.83
CA ASN A 169 -31.97 -15.24 15.68
C ASN A 169 -32.79 -16.54 15.75
N LEU A 170 -32.34 -17.60 15.07
CA LEU A 170 -33.00 -18.92 15.12
C LEU A 170 -32.99 -19.53 16.53
N LYS A 171 -31.93 -19.31 17.31
CA LYS A 171 -31.83 -19.85 18.67
C LYS A 171 -32.80 -19.15 19.63
N GLU A 172 -32.96 -17.85 19.50
CA GLU A 172 -33.81 -17.06 20.39
C GLU A 172 -35.29 -17.34 20.15
N ASP A 173 -35.74 -17.39 18.90
CA ASP A 173 -37.12 -17.74 18.55
C ASP A 173 -37.48 -19.17 18.97
N VAL A 174 -36.56 -20.12 18.79
CA VAL A 174 -36.76 -21.51 19.23
C VAL A 174 -36.79 -21.61 20.75
N LEU A 175 -35.95 -20.85 21.47
CA LEU A 175 -35.98 -20.80 22.93
C LEU A 175 -37.31 -20.26 23.45
N ILE A 176 -37.80 -19.15 22.88
CA ILE A 176 -39.09 -18.55 23.25
C ILE A 176 -40.23 -19.54 22.97
N ALA A 177 -40.21 -20.20 21.82
CA ALA A 177 -41.23 -21.18 21.46
C ALA A 177 -41.24 -22.40 22.41
N LEU A 178 -40.06 -22.93 22.75
CA LEU A 178 -39.93 -24.04 23.70
C LEU A 178 -40.37 -23.64 25.10
N GLN A 179 -40.03 -22.43 25.55
CA GLN A 179 -40.39 -21.94 26.87
C GLN A 179 -41.90 -21.71 26.99
N THR A 180 -42.54 -21.21 25.93
CA THR A 180 -44.00 -21.10 25.85
C THR A 180 -44.68 -22.47 25.89
N LYS A 181 -44.14 -23.46 25.16
CA LYS A 181 -44.64 -24.83 25.17
C LYS A 181 -44.51 -25.50 26.54
N LEU A 182 -43.40 -25.26 27.24
CA LEU A 182 -43.19 -25.78 28.59
C LEU A 182 -44.26 -25.24 29.55
N TRP A 183 -44.54 -23.94 29.51
CA TRP A 183 -45.57 -23.29 30.33
C TRP A 183 -46.98 -23.83 30.05
N GLU A 184 -47.32 -24.09 28.78
CA GLU A 184 -48.60 -24.73 28.40
C GLU A 184 -48.75 -26.14 29.00
N VAL A 185 -47.66 -26.90 29.10
CA VAL A 185 -47.67 -28.25 29.66
C VAL A 185 -47.74 -28.20 31.19
N GLU A 186 -46.94 -27.35 31.83
CA GLU A 186 -46.92 -27.17 33.28
C GLU A 186 -48.27 -26.69 33.81
N SER A 187 -48.91 -25.73 33.13
CA SER A 187 -50.24 -25.26 33.50
C SER A 187 -51.27 -26.39 33.45
N LYS A 188 -51.30 -27.20 32.37
CA LYS A 188 -52.21 -28.35 32.24
C LYS A 188 -51.98 -29.40 33.34
N LEU A 189 -50.73 -29.69 33.69
CA LEU A 189 -50.40 -30.62 34.78
C LEU A 189 -50.78 -30.07 36.17
N SER A 190 -50.74 -28.76 36.37
CA SER A 190 -51.16 -28.13 37.63
C SER A 190 -52.68 -28.13 37.84
N PHE A 191 -53.45 -28.04 36.74
CA PHE A 191 -54.92 -28.12 36.78
C PHE A 191 -55.41 -29.55 37.06
N ASP A 192 -54.74 -30.57 36.54
CA ASP A 192 -55.10 -31.97 36.79
C ASP A 192 -54.72 -32.45 38.21
N SER A 193 -53.75 -31.82 38.86
CA SER A 193 -53.34 -32.14 40.23
C SER A 193 -54.26 -31.56 41.32
N SER A 194 -55.22 -30.70 40.95
CA SER A 194 -56.14 -30.03 41.88
C SER A 194 -57.53 -30.70 41.95
N ASN A 195 -57.71 -31.83 41.27
CA ASN A 195 -59.00 -32.52 41.15
C ASN A 195 -58.99 -33.98 41.66
N SER A 196 -58.04 -34.33 42.54
CA SER A 196 -58.01 -35.63 43.24
C SER A 196 -58.13 -35.48 44.75
#